data_AF-A0AA37LBY1-F1
#
_entry.id   AF-A0AA37LBY1-F1
#
_cell.length_a   1.000
_cell.length_b   1.000
_cell.length_c   1.000
_cell.angle_alpha   90.00
_cell.angle_beta   90.00
_cell.angle_gamma   90.00
#
_symmetry.space_group_name_H-M   'P 1'
#
loop_
_entity.id
_entity.type
_entity.pdbx_description
1 polymer ?
#
loop_
_entity_poly.entity_id
_entity_poly.type
_entity_poly.pdbx_seq_one_letter_code
_entity_poly.pdbx_strand_id
1 'polypeptide(L)'
;MIANFHNPRRLRTPFIAIVVFILITGFFLLFHQPLVQYFVVPWTSEQYGGSWMNDSAPNWVQPTLYEGRPDKTGEASQYVQAILDPKNGGFPIVNCPSPNVTRYGVLRPTENMDKRHYFFALDLRQVRELLPQLIGAVLEAMNIIGPENCALSVVEGISTDGTYETLYRLQAHMEKMGIAYYLQTSNIDSHSGDRIGKLAKLRNLALEPMMAEADAYDPKATIVFLNDVAACTEDILELAYQKQVQGADMTCAMDYHFLRFAPHNGEPSFYDSWISRAINGDTFLPIPDRTPKGEQWSDVANMFWNHPYSQDRYLSRKPLQVFACWNGGVAMTGEPFLNKKLDFRRSYPGECHTGEPTLLCKDLWNLGHGKIAVVPSVSLAYNVKDGRQIKEERGFASSWTVIENSGSPPKINWQTEPPEMVKCMPTFRNQFWRPWNEGL
;
A
#
# COMPACT_ATOMS: atom_id res chain seq x y z
N MET A 1 -3.19 -9.12 -88.26
CA MET A 1 -4.02 -9.21 -87.04
C MET A 1 -3.18 -9.89 -85.96
N ILE A 2 -3.11 -9.23 -84.81
CA ILE A 2 -2.17 -9.43 -83.70
C ILE A 2 -2.65 -10.56 -82.79
N ALA A 3 -1.74 -11.42 -82.31
CA ALA A 3 -1.58 -11.75 -80.87
C ALA A 3 -0.68 -13.01 -80.67
N ASN A 4 0.60 -12.76 -80.39
CA ASN A 4 1.41 -13.58 -79.49
C ASN A 4 1.03 -13.21 -78.04
N PHE A 5 0.93 -14.20 -77.14
CA PHE A 5 1.79 -14.37 -75.97
C PHE A 5 1.17 -15.35 -74.96
N HIS A 6 1.90 -16.45 -74.73
CA HIS A 6 1.83 -17.24 -73.50
C HIS A 6 1.96 -16.34 -72.26
N ASN A 7 1.09 -16.55 -71.26
CA ASN A 7 1.32 -16.00 -69.93
C ASN A 7 0.81 -16.98 -68.85
N PRO A 8 1.69 -17.63 -68.06
CA PRO A 8 1.30 -18.47 -66.94
C PRO A 8 1.05 -17.56 -65.72
N ARG A 9 -0.14 -16.95 -65.65
CA ARG A 9 -0.53 -16.04 -64.56
C ARG A 9 -1.83 -16.42 -63.84
N ARG A 10 -2.16 -17.71 -63.74
CA ARG A 10 -3.37 -18.15 -63.01
C ARG A 10 -3.18 -19.04 -61.79
N LEU A 11 -1.94 -19.33 -61.38
CA LEU A 11 -1.65 -20.13 -60.18
C LEU A 11 -0.91 -19.37 -59.07
N ARG A 12 -0.47 -18.12 -59.31
CA ARG A 12 0.34 -17.39 -58.30
C ARG A 12 -0.50 -16.77 -57.18
N THR A 13 -1.71 -16.30 -57.46
CA THR A 13 -2.54 -15.59 -56.47
C THR A 13 -3.06 -16.48 -55.33
N PRO A 14 -3.62 -17.69 -55.56
CA PRO A 14 -4.05 -18.54 -54.45
C PRO A 14 -2.86 -19.13 -53.68
N PHE A 15 -1.73 -19.37 -54.35
CA PHE A 15 -0.53 -19.89 -53.70
C PHE A 15 0.14 -18.85 -52.78
N ILE A 16 0.18 -17.59 -53.20
CA ILE A 16 0.68 -16.47 -52.36
C ILE A 16 -0.25 -16.27 -51.15
N ALA A 17 -1.57 -16.35 -51.32
CA ALA A 17 -2.52 -16.21 -50.21
C ALA A 17 -2.38 -17.33 -49.17
N ILE A 18 -2.17 -18.58 -49.60
CA ILE A 18 -1.96 -19.73 -48.71
C ILE A 18 -0.61 -19.63 -48.01
N VAL A 19 0.46 -19.22 -48.70
CA VAL A 19 1.78 -19.03 -48.08
C VAL A 19 1.76 -17.87 -47.07
N VAL A 20 1.08 -16.76 -47.37
CA VAL A 20 0.90 -15.65 -46.41
C VAL A 20 0.05 -16.09 -45.21
N PHE A 21 -1.01 -16.86 -45.41
CA PHE A 21 -1.81 -17.40 -44.30
C PHE A 21 -1.01 -18.39 -43.43
N ILE A 22 -0.21 -19.27 -44.02
CA ILE A 22 0.66 -20.19 -43.28
C ILE A 22 1.80 -19.44 -42.58
N LEU A 23 2.36 -18.38 -43.16
CA LEU A 23 3.38 -17.55 -42.52
C LEU A 23 2.80 -16.70 -41.38
N ILE A 24 1.60 -16.14 -41.54
CA ILE A 24 0.92 -15.38 -40.48
C ILE A 24 0.47 -16.33 -39.37
N THR A 25 -0.15 -17.46 -39.70
CA THR A 25 -0.60 -18.44 -38.70
C THR A 25 0.57 -19.16 -38.04
N GLY A 26 1.64 -19.44 -38.79
CA GLY A 26 2.90 -19.96 -38.27
C GLY A 26 3.64 -18.95 -37.41
N PHE A 27 3.60 -17.65 -37.76
CA PHE A 27 4.08 -16.56 -36.90
C PHE A 27 3.24 -16.47 -35.62
N PHE A 28 1.91 -16.54 -35.72
CA PHE A 28 1.05 -16.56 -34.53
C PHE A 28 1.22 -17.85 -33.71
N LEU A 29 1.51 -19.00 -34.30
CA LEU A 29 1.71 -20.27 -33.58
C LEU A 29 3.13 -20.44 -32.99
N LEU A 30 4.16 -19.89 -33.64
CA LEU A 30 5.55 -19.87 -33.14
C LEU A 30 5.81 -18.72 -32.16
N PHE A 31 5.09 -17.60 -32.30
CA PHE A 31 5.20 -16.42 -31.43
C PHE A 31 3.98 -16.22 -30.48
N HIS A 32 3.03 -17.18 -30.42
CA HIS A 32 2.15 -17.42 -29.25
C HIS A 32 2.81 -18.37 -28.23
N GLN A 33 4.10 -18.15 -27.96
CA GLN A 33 4.47 -18.19 -26.56
C GLN A 33 4.25 -16.77 -26.04
N PRO A 34 3.57 -16.55 -24.90
CA PRO A 34 3.63 -15.25 -24.29
C PRO A 34 5.12 -14.94 -24.08
N LEU A 35 5.67 -14.02 -24.87
CA LEU A 35 6.97 -13.38 -24.66
C LEU A 35 6.91 -12.45 -23.43
N VAL A 36 6.22 -12.92 -22.39
CA VAL A 36 6.55 -12.66 -21.00
C VAL A 36 7.00 -14.01 -20.46
N GLN A 37 8.12 -14.52 -20.99
CA GLN A 37 8.97 -15.31 -20.12
C GLN A 37 9.25 -14.39 -18.95
N TYR A 38 8.68 -14.73 -17.80
CA TYR A 38 9.15 -14.25 -16.51
C TYR A 38 10.61 -14.71 -16.42
N PHE A 39 11.52 -14.01 -17.10
CA PHE A 39 12.92 -14.01 -16.74
C PHE A 39 12.94 -13.29 -15.39
N VAL A 40 12.64 -14.08 -14.37
CA VAL A 40 12.89 -13.76 -12.98
C VAL A 40 14.38 -13.55 -12.92
N VAL A 41 14.80 -12.29 -13.02
CA VAL A 41 16.13 -11.91 -12.52
C VAL A 41 16.14 -12.42 -11.08
N PRO A 42 17.11 -13.27 -10.70
CA PRO A 42 17.18 -13.78 -9.34
C PRO A 42 17.18 -12.62 -8.36
N TRP A 43 16.22 -12.66 -7.43
CA TRP A 43 16.16 -11.79 -6.27
C TRP A 43 17.45 -11.97 -5.46
N THR A 44 18.11 -10.87 -5.09
CA THR A 44 19.04 -10.87 -3.96
C THR A 44 18.57 -9.83 -2.96
N SER A 45 18.71 -10.13 -1.66
CA SER A 45 18.53 -9.15 -0.59
C SER A 45 19.40 -7.91 -0.84
N GLU A 46 20.57 -8.07 -1.45
CA GLU A 46 21.45 -6.98 -1.88
C GLU A 46 20.79 -6.04 -2.89
N GLN A 47 20.03 -6.56 -3.87
CA GLN A 47 19.41 -5.73 -4.91
C GLN A 47 18.14 -5.03 -4.44
N TYR A 48 17.28 -5.71 -3.69
CA TYR A 48 15.91 -5.23 -3.40
C TYR A 48 15.54 -5.21 -1.91
N GLY A 49 16.35 -5.82 -1.06
CA GLY A 49 16.16 -5.80 0.39
C GLY A 49 16.53 -4.45 1.00
N GLY A 50 16.25 -4.35 2.30
CA GLY A 50 16.75 -3.25 3.12
C GLY A 50 18.26 -3.34 3.24
N SER A 51 18.97 -2.21 3.06
CA SER A 51 20.42 -2.18 3.21
C SER A 51 20.86 -2.63 4.61
N TRP A 52 20.03 -2.42 5.64
CA TRP A 52 20.29 -2.88 7.01
C TRP A 52 20.41 -4.40 7.17
N MET A 53 19.96 -5.20 6.19
CA MET A 53 20.10 -6.65 6.20
C MET A 53 21.52 -7.12 5.86
N ASN A 54 22.28 -6.31 5.11
CA ASN A 54 23.61 -6.67 4.63
C ASN A 54 24.71 -5.73 5.17
N ASP A 55 24.36 -4.50 5.53
CA ASP A 55 25.29 -3.46 5.96
C ASP A 55 25.26 -3.20 7.48
N SER A 56 26.38 -2.71 8.01
CA SER A 56 26.50 -2.34 9.43
C SER A 56 25.67 -1.09 9.77
N ALA A 57 25.51 -0.15 8.83
CA ALA A 57 24.60 0.99 8.93
C ALA A 57 24.14 1.48 7.53
N PRO A 58 22.82 1.71 7.30
CA PRO A 58 22.32 2.32 6.07
C PRO A 58 22.86 3.74 5.84
N ASN A 59 23.35 4.04 4.64
CA ASN A 59 23.80 5.38 4.25
C ASN A 59 22.67 6.14 3.57
N TRP A 60 21.89 6.88 4.35
CA TRP A 60 20.89 7.80 3.83
C TRP A 60 21.43 9.25 3.77
N VAL A 61 21.03 10.02 2.74
CA VAL A 61 21.41 11.42 2.54
C VAL A 61 20.18 12.25 2.15
N GLN A 62 19.96 13.40 2.80
CA GLN A 62 18.93 14.36 2.37
C GLN A 62 19.20 14.86 0.94
N PRO A 63 18.21 14.87 0.05
CA PRO A 63 18.38 15.38 -1.32
C PRO A 63 18.53 16.90 -1.32
N THR A 64 18.98 17.45 -2.45
CA THR A 64 19.13 18.90 -2.66
C THR A 64 18.14 19.45 -3.68
N LEU A 65 17.65 20.68 -3.51
CA LEU A 65 16.62 21.29 -4.38
C LEU A 65 16.94 21.23 -5.89
N TYR A 66 18.23 21.21 -6.27
CA TYR A 66 18.66 21.16 -7.67
C TYR A 66 18.33 19.84 -8.38
N GLU A 67 17.93 18.81 -7.63
CA GLU A 67 17.42 17.54 -8.16
C GLU A 67 15.98 17.66 -8.70
N GLY A 68 15.28 18.74 -8.34
CA GLY A 68 13.93 19.05 -8.79
C GLY A 68 13.85 19.88 -10.07
N ARG A 69 12.63 20.26 -10.42
CA ARG A 69 12.24 21.11 -11.55
C ARG A 69 12.08 22.56 -11.13
N PRO A 70 12.97 23.48 -11.59
CA PRO A 70 12.91 24.89 -11.21
C PRO A 70 11.57 25.56 -11.53
N ASP A 71 10.89 25.16 -12.62
CA ASP A 71 9.60 25.70 -13.04
C ASP A 71 8.44 25.37 -12.10
N LYS A 72 8.57 24.35 -11.23
CA LYS A 72 7.54 23.95 -10.26
C LYS A 72 7.66 24.61 -8.88
N THR A 73 8.76 25.33 -8.67
CA THR A 73 9.11 25.96 -7.39
C THR A 73 8.07 26.99 -6.89
N GLY A 74 7.47 27.76 -7.80
CA GLY A 74 6.46 28.77 -7.47
C GLY A 74 5.17 28.16 -6.97
N GLU A 75 4.64 27.16 -7.71
CA GLU A 75 3.42 26.42 -7.35
C GLU A 75 3.62 25.63 -6.05
N ALA A 76 4.81 25.04 -5.84
CA ALA A 76 5.13 24.28 -4.63
C ALA A 76 4.90 25.08 -3.34
N SER A 77 5.13 26.40 -3.34
CA SER A 77 4.90 27.23 -2.15
C SER A 77 3.41 27.35 -1.78
N GLN A 78 2.52 27.33 -2.78
CA GLN A 78 1.06 27.33 -2.54
C GLN A 78 0.62 25.99 -1.93
N TYR A 79 1.17 24.88 -2.43
CA TYR A 79 0.91 23.55 -1.87
C TYR A 79 1.46 23.41 -0.44
N VAL A 80 2.64 23.94 -0.14
CA VAL A 80 3.18 23.99 1.24
C VAL A 80 2.20 24.72 2.16
N GLN A 81 1.70 25.90 1.76
CA GLN A 81 0.71 26.62 2.55
C GLN A 81 -0.56 25.79 2.75
N ALA A 82 -1.03 25.11 1.71
CA ALA A 82 -2.21 24.25 1.80
C ALA A 82 -1.99 22.96 2.62
N ILE A 83 -0.76 22.48 2.77
CA ILE A 83 -0.45 21.35 3.66
C ILE A 83 -0.47 21.80 5.12
N LEU A 84 0.07 22.99 5.40
CA LEU A 84 0.14 23.55 6.75
C LEU A 84 -1.20 24.10 7.24
N ASP A 85 -2.08 24.50 6.32
CA ASP A 85 -3.45 24.93 6.61
C ASP A 85 -4.44 24.39 5.53
N PRO A 86 -4.79 23.09 5.56
CA PRO A 86 -5.62 22.47 4.54
C PRO A 86 -7.00 23.09 4.38
N LYS A 87 -7.59 23.59 5.49
CA LYS A 87 -8.94 24.17 5.48
C LYS A 87 -8.99 25.52 4.77
N ASN A 88 -7.92 26.30 4.83
CA ASN A 88 -7.84 27.62 4.17
C ASN A 88 -6.91 27.65 2.94
N GLY A 89 -6.31 26.51 2.59
CA GLY A 89 -5.33 26.40 1.50
C GLY A 89 -5.90 26.56 0.09
N GLY A 90 -7.22 26.55 -0.08
CA GLY A 90 -7.88 26.75 -1.39
C GLY A 90 -7.87 25.54 -2.33
N PHE A 91 -7.35 24.39 -1.89
CA PHE A 91 -7.35 23.14 -2.65
C PHE A 91 -8.51 22.23 -2.23
N PRO A 92 -9.04 21.39 -3.15
CA PRO A 92 -10.02 20.38 -2.78
C PRO A 92 -9.45 19.41 -1.73
N ILE A 93 -10.14 19.30 -0.58
CA ILE A 93 -9.85 18.31 0.47
C ILE A 93 -11.12 17.53 0.85
N VAL A 94 -10.96 16.38 1.51
CA VAL A 94 -12.06 15.69 2.19
C VAL A 94 -12.48 16.51 3.41
N ASN A 95 -13.79 16.63 3.66
CA ASN A 95 -14.32 17.36 4.82
C ASN A 95 -14.18 16.51 6.10
N CYS A 96 -12.94 16.26 6.50
CA CYS A 96 -12.62 15.42 7.65
C CYS A 96 -13.13 16.06 8.96
N PRO A 97 -13.72 15.27 9.87
CA PRO A 97 -14.10 15.75 11.19
C PRO A 97 -12.83 16.04 12.02
N SER A 98 -13.00 16.89 13.04
CA SER A 98 -11.94 17.10 14.02
C SER A 98 -11.67 15.81 14.82
N PRO A 99 -10.41 15.39 14.99
CA PRO A 99 -10.09 14.19 15.75
C PRO A 99 -10.54 14.27 17.21
N ASN A 100 -11.01 13.14 17.76
CA ASN A 100 -11.33 13.02 19.17
C ASN A 100 -10.03 12.86 20.00
N VAL A 101 -9.49 13.98 20.46
CA VAL A 101 -8.24 14.01 21.25
C VAL A 101 -8.31 13.21 22.54
N THR A 102 -9.50 13.02 23.13
CA THR A 102 -9.67 12.18 24.32
C THR A 102 -9.47 10.71 23.99
N ARG A 103 -10.06 10.23 22.89
CA ARG A 103 -9.89 8.83 22.42
C ARG A 103 -8.43 8.54 22.08
N TYR A 104 -7.80 9.45 21.35
CA TYR A 104 -6.44 9.25 20.84
C TYR A 104 -5.34 9.68 21.81
N GLY A 105 -5.68 10.24 22.97
CA GLY A 105 -4.70 10.69 23.98
C GLY A 105 -3.80 9.57 24.50
N VAL A 106 -4.25 8.31 24.43
CA VAL A 106 -3.46 7.12 24.82
C VAL A 106 -2.25 6.86 23.92
N LEU A 107 -2.23 7.45 22.72
CA LEU A 107 -1.11 7.36 21.78
C LEU A 107 0.09 8.22 22.20
N ARG A 108 -0.09 9.13 23.17
CA ARG A 108 1.03 9.90 23.71
C ARG A 108 1.87 8.99 24.61
N PRO A 109 3.16 8.79 24.31
CA PRO A 109 4.02 7.97 25.15
C PRO A 109 4.12 8.52 26.57
N THR A 110 4.19 7.63 27.54
CA THR A 110 4.41 7.96 28.96
C THR A 110 5.70 7.35 29.51
N GLU A 111 6.37 6.53 28.70
CA GLU A 111 7.63 5.84 29.00
C GLU A 111 8.61 6.11 27.85
N ASN A 112 9.92 6.02 28.12
CA ASN A 112 10.99 6.27 27.15
C ASN A 112 10.79 7.58 26.35
N MET A 113 10.49 8.67 27.06
CA MET A 113 10.16 9.96 26.43
C MET A 113 11.37 10.64 25.76
N ASP A 114 12.57 10.10 25.93
CA ASP A 114 13.78 10.47 25.18
C ASP A 114 13.86 9.79 23.80
N LYS A 115 12.93 8.86 23.49
CA LYS A 115 12.87 8.11 22.23
C LYS A 115 11.70 8.53 21.37
N ARG A 116 11.80 8.28 20.07
CA ARG A 116 10.68 8.35 19.13
C ARG A 116 9.87 7.05 19.19
N HIS A 117 8.55 7.18 19.22
CA HIS A 117 7.61 6.06 19.32
C HIS A 117 6.85 5.79 18.02
N TYR A 118 6.85 6.74 17.09
CA TYR A 118 6.16 6.62 15.81
C TYR A 118 7.06 6.99 14.63
N PHE A 119 7.09 6.12 13.63
CA PHE A 119 7.80 6.35 12.37
C PHE A 119 6.82 6.30 11.22
N PHE A 120 6.56 7.45 10.60
CA PHE A 120 5.66 7.56 9.47
C PHE A 120 6.44 7.39 8.18
N ALA A 121 5.95 6.55 7.26
CA ALA A 121 6.64 6.24 6.01
C ALA A 121 5.68 6.31 4.82
N LEU A 122 6.13 6.91 3.71
CA LEU A 122 5.37 6.99 2.46
C LEU A 122 6.29 6.84 1.24
N ASP A 123 5.79 6.15 0.21
CA ASP A 123 6.35 6.15 -1.14
C ASP A 123 5.42 6.97 -2.05
N LEU A 124 5.89 8.10 -2.59
CA LEU A 124 5.04 9.07 -3.30
C LEU A 124 5.55 9.34 -4.71
N ARG A 125 4.63 9.37 -5.68
CA ARG A 125 4.93 9.66 -7.09
C ARG A 125 3.72 10.29 -7.77
N GLN A 126 3.86 11.49 -8.34
CA GLN A 126 2.79 12.13 -9.15
C GLN A 126 1.50 12.39 -8.35
N VAL A 127 1.64 12.92 -7.13
CA VAL A 127 0.55 13.04 -6.16
C VAL A 127 0.42 14.45 -5.59
N ARG A 128 0.95 15.47 -6.28
CA ARG A 128 0.96 16.86 -5.79
C ARG A 128 -0.42 17.32 -5.31
N GLU A 129 -1.46 17.04 -6.10
CA GLU A 129 -2.84 17.43 -5.81
C GLU A 129 -3.40 16.75 -4.54
N LEU A 130 -2.83 15.63 -4.12
CA LEU A 130 -3.23 14.89 -2.92
C LEU A 130 -2.46 15.34 -1.67
N LEU A 131 -1.29 15.95 -1.82
CA LEU A 131 -0.42 16.33 -0.69
C LEU A 131 -1.12 17.17 0.39
N PRO A 132 -1.96 18.18 0.07
CA PRO A 132 -2.69 18.94 1.08
C PRO A 132 -3.57 18.08 1.99
N GLN A 133 -4.18 17.03 1.43
CA GLN A 133 -4.97 16.08 2.20
C GLN A 133 -4.08 15.12 2.99
N LEU A 134 -3.15 14.44 2.31
CA LEU A 134 -2.38 13.34 2.88
C LEU A 134 -1.35 13.82 3.90
N ILE A 135 -0.45 14.73 3.50
CA ILE A 135 0.59 15.22 4.40
C ILE A 135 0.00 16.12 5.48
N GLY A 136 -1.04 16.90 5.17
CA GLY A 136 -1.78 17.68 6.17
C GLY A 136 -2.33 16.81 7.30
N ALA A 137 -2.95 15.67 6.95
CA ALA A 137 -3.47 14.71 7.94
C ALA A 137 -2.35 14.04 8.76
N VAL A 138 -1.22 13.69 8.13
CA VAL A 138 -0.04 13.14 8.82
C VAL A 138 0.49 14.15 9.84
N LEU A 139 0.62 15.43 9.48
CA LEU A 139 1.12 16.45 10.38
C LEU A 139 0.19 16.74 11.54
N GLU A 140 -1.13 16.77 11.31
CA GLU A 140 -2.10 16.93 12.39
C GLU A 140 -2.07 15.72 13.34
N ALA A 141 -1.90 14.50 12.82
CA ALA A 141 -1.77 13.29 13.63
C ALA A 141 -0.50 13.34 14.51
N MET A 142 0.64 13.73 13.93
CA MET A 142 1.89 13.94 14.69
C MET A 142 1.74 14.99 15.77
N ASN A 143 1.05 16.10 15.49
CA ASN A 143 0.79 17.15 16.49
C ASN A 143 -0.09 16.64 17.65
N ILE A 144 -1.04 15.74 17.37
CA ILE A 144 -1.86 15.11 18.42
C ILE A 144 -1.04 14.13 19.28
N ILE A 145 -0.18 13.33 18.65
CA ILE A 145 0.72 12.37 19.32
C ILE A 145 1.83 13.08 20.11
N GLY A 146 2.30 14.23 19.63
CA GLY A 146 3.51 14.91 20.10
C GLY A 146 4.61 14.80 19.03
N PRO A 147 5.00 15.91 18.37
CA PRO A 147 5.99 15.91 17.30
C PRO A 147 7.33 15.27 17.67
N GLU A 148 7.77 15.44 18.91
CA GLU A 148 9.00 14.86 19.47
C GLU A 148 9.01 13.33 19.50
N ASN A 149 7.83 12.71 19.52
CA ASN A 149 7.67 11.26 19.51
C ASN A 149 7.65 10.69 18.08
N CYS A 150 7.72 11.54 17.06
CA CYS A 150 7.44 11.21 15.68
C CYS A 150 8.63 11.44 14.75
N ALA A 151 8.69 10.66 13.68
CA ALA A 151 9.49 10.93 12.49
C ALA A 151 8.65 10.72 11.22
N LEU A 152 8.97 11.44 10.15
CA LEU A 152 8.36 11.30 8.82
C LEU A 152 9.44 11.00 7.79
N SER A 153 9.32 9.88 7.08
CA SER A 153 10.17 9.48 5.98
C SER A 153 9.36 9.37 4.70
N VAL A 154 9.85 10.00 3.63
CA VAL A 154 9.20 9.99 2.32
C VAL A 154 10.22 9.62 1.26
N VAL A 155 9.93 8.57 0.49
CA VAL A 155 10.62 8.28 -0.76
C VAL A 155 9.81 8.86 -1.90
N GLU A 156 10.36 9.86 -2.54
CA GLU A 156 9.80 10.50 -3.72
C GLU A 156 10.31 9.78 -4.98
N GLY A 157 9.39 9.43 -5.88
CA GLY A 157 9.69 8.71 -7.11
C GLY A 157 10.04 9.61 -8.29
N ILE A 158 9.74 9.16 -9.51
CA ILE A 158 10.03 9.94 -10.72
C ILE A 158 8.89 10.95 -10.95
N SER A 159 8.89 12.09 -10.24
CA SER A 159 7.85 13.13 -10.39
C SER A 159 8.14 14.28 -11.35
N THR A 160 7.07 14.75 -11.98
CA THR A 160 7.07 15.87 -12.94
C THR A 160 5.99 16.92 -12.65
N ASP A 161 5.13 16.64 -11.68
CA ASP A 161 3.98 17.47 -11.35
C ASP A 161 4.28 18.55 -10.32
N GLY A 162 5.36 18.47 -9.55
CA GLY A 162 5.62 19.37 -8.42
C GLY A 162 5.65 18.66 -7.05
N THR A 163 5.47 17.33 -7.02
CA THR A 163 5.47 16.53 -5.78
C THR A 163 6.78 16.73 -5.01
N TYR A 164 7.93 16.53 -5.67
CA TYR A 164 9.25 16.68 -5.06
C TYR A 164 9.49 18.08 -4.49
N GLU A 165 9.22 19.12 -5.27
CA GLU A 165 9.49 20.51 -4.89
C GLU A 165 8.65 20.91 -3.67
N THR A 166 7.42 20.40 -3.59
CA THR A 166 6.53 20.62 -2.45
C THR A 166 7.08 19.92 -1.19
N LEU A 167 7.43 18.64 -1.30
CA LEU A 167 7.98 17.84 -0.21
C LEU A 167 9.33 18.38 0.30
N TYR A 168 10.18 18.85 -0.61
CA TYR A 168 11.46 19.47 -0.26
C TYR A 168 11.24 20.76 0.53
N ARG A 169 10.33 21.63 0.08
CA ARG A 169 10.04 22.92 0.74
C ARG A 169 9.42 22.76 2.13
N LEU A 170 8.79 21.63 2.42
CA LEU A 170 8.27 21.33 3.76
C LEU A 170 9.38 21.14 4.80
N GLN A 171 10.60 20.79 4.41
CA GLN A 171 11.68 20.44 5.34
C GLN A 171 11.90 21.51 6.43
N ALA A 172 12.05 22.78 6.03
CA ALA A 172 12.25 23.87 6.98
C ALA A 172 11.06 24.10 7.93
N HIS A 173 9.85 23.66 7.55
CA HIS A 173 8.67 23.70 8.42
C HIS A 173 8.65 22.52 9.39
N MET A 174 8.99 21.31 8.93
CA MET A 174 9.11 20.11 9.76
C MET A 174 10.14 20.30 10.88
N GLU A 175 11.31 20.84 10.53
CA GLU A 175 12.38 21.14 11.49
C GLU A 175 11.92 22.13 12.56
N LYS A 176 11.17 23.17 12.18
CA LYS A 176 10.59 24.14 13.13
C LYS A 176 9.53 23.53 14.05
N MET A 177 8.82 22.51 13.57
CA MET A 177 7.84 21.75 14.35
C MET A 177 8.50 20.70 15.26
N GLY A 178 9.82 20.50 15.19
CA GLY A 178 10.53 19.47 15.94
C GLY A 178 10.32 18.05 15.41
N ILE A 179 9.83 17.92 14.16
CA ILE A 179 9.62 16.63 13.51
C ILE A 179 10.91 16.22 12.81
N ALA A 180 11.40 15.01 13.11
CA ALA A 180 12.47 14.41 12.32
C ALA A 180 11.93 14.06 10.93
N TYR A 181 12.42 14.73 9.89
CA TYR A 181 11.94 14.58 8.52
C TYR A 181 13.04 14.07 7.61
N TYR A 182 12.76 13.01 6.87
CA TYR A 182 13.65 12.35 5.94
C TYR A 182 13.00 12.37 4.55
N LEU A 183 13.62 13.05 3.60
CA LEU A 183 13.23 12.97 2.19
C LEU A 183 14.28 12.15 1.43
N GLN A 184 13.83 11.34 0.48
CA GLN A 184 14.68 10.60 -0.46
C GLN A 184 14.10 10.72 -1.86
N THR A 185 14.96 10.60 -2.86
CA THR A 185 14.53 10.46 -4.26
C THR A 185 14.91 9.07 -4.77
N SER A 186 14.08 8.50 -5.64
CA SER A 186 14.33 7.19 -6.24
C SER A 186 13.99 7.20 -7.73
N ASN A 187 14.89 6.62 -8.53
CA ASN A 187 14.68 6.39 -9.95
C ASN A 187 14.04 5.02 -10.24
N ILE A 188 13.60 4.30 -9.21
CA ILE A 188 12.95 2.99 -9.36
C ILE A 188 11.55 3.16 -9.97
N ASP A 189 11.37 2.67 -11.19
CA ASP A 189 10.05 2.61 -11.82
C ASP A 189 9.39 1.25 -11.62
N SER A 190 8.44 1.15 -10.68
CA SER A 190 7.67 -0.06 -10.40
C SER A 190 6.62 -0.42 -11.47
N HIS A 191 6.38 0.44 -12.46
CA HIS A 191 5.42 0.17 -13.54
C HIS A 191 5.99 -0.69 -14.68
N SER A 192 7.30 -0.96 -14.64
CA SER A 192 8.00 -1.75 -15.64
C SER A 192 8.85 -2.85 -14.99
N GLY A 193 8.97 -4.02 -15.64
CA GLY A 193 9.80 -5.12 -15.14
C GLY A 193 9.29 -5.76 -13.84
N ASP A 194 10.20 -6.04 -12.90
CA ASP A 194 9.89 -6.68 -11.61
C ASP A 194 9.18 -5.70 -10.66
N ARG A 195 7.87 -5.54 -10.85
CA ARG A 195 7.05 -4.65 -10.02
C ARG A 195 7.14 -4.96 -8.53
N ILE A 196 7.09 -6.23 -8.14
CA ILE A 196 7.04 -6.62 -6.71
C ILE A 196 8.38 -6.38 -6.03
N GLY A 197 9.49 -6.80 -6.64
CA GLY A 197 10.83 -6.52 -6.11
C GLY A 197 11.10 -5.02 -5.98
N LYS A 198 10.68 -4.23 -6.97
CA LYS A 198 10.81 -2.76 -6.94
C LYS A 198 9.96 -2.09 -5.87
N LEU A 199 8.71 -2.53 -5.66
CA LEU A 199 7.87 -2.02 -4.56
C LEU A 199 8.47 -2.38 -3.20
N ALA A 200 8.95 -3.61 -3.03
CA ALA A 200 9.66 -4.01 -1.82
C ALA A 200 10.87 -3.10 -1.54
N LYS A 201 11.69 -2.81 -2.57
CA LYS A 201 12.84 -1.91 -2.39
C LYS A 201 12.44 -0.48 -2.04
N LEU A 202 11.40 0.07 -2.66
CA LEU A 202 10.90 1.42 -2.33
C LEU A 202 10.47 1.50 -0.86
N ARG A 203 9.66 0.53 -0.39
CA ARG A 203 9.24 0.49 1.01
C ARG A 203 10.42 0.32 1.96
N ASN A 204 11.41 -0.49 1.57
CA ASN A 204 12.63 -0.61 2.34
C ASN A 204 13.39 0.72 2.43
N LEU A 205 13.56 1.44 1.32
CA LEU A 205 14.17 2.78 1.30
C LEU A 205 13.45 3.73 2.25
N ALA A 206 12.12 3.70 2.30
CA ALA A 206 11.34 4.54 3.20
C ALA A 206 11.60 4.24 4.69
N LEU A 207 11.98 3.01 5.03
CA LEU A 207 12.34 2.63 6.40
C LEU A 207 13.83 2.80 6.73
N GLU A 208 14.71 3.02 5.74
CA GLU A 208 16.16 3.14 5.97
C GLU A 208 16.55 4.15 7.06
N PRO A 209 15.94 5.35 7.14
CA PRO A 209 16.28 6.31 8.19
C PRO A 209 16.00 5.80 9.62
N MET A 210 14.89 5.06 9.81
CA MET A 210 14.60 4.42 11.10
C MET A 210 15.70 3.42 11.48
N MET A 211 16.20 2.69 10.49
CA MET A 211 17.21 1.66 10.66
C MET A 211 18.62 2.24 10.88
N ALA A 212 18.93 3.36 10.24
CA ALA A 212 20.18 4.10 10.47
C ALA A 212 20.22 4.75 11.85
N GLU A 213 19.07 5.19 12.37
CA GLU A 213 18.94 5.80 13.69
C GLU A 213 18.24 4.89 14.71
N ALA A 214 18.45 3.57 14.63
CA ALA A 214 17.72 2.60 15.46
C ALA A 214 17.73 2.93 16.97
N ASP A 215 18.85 3.44 17.49
CA ASP A 215 19.00 3.83 18.90
C ASP A 215 18.11 5.03 19.30
N ALA A 216 17.61 5.81 18.35
CA ALA A 216 16.71 6.94 18.62
C ALA A 216 15.24 6.52 18.81
N TYR A 217 14.90 5.26 18.54
CA TYR A 217 13.54 4.74 18.61
C TYR A 217 13.32 3.87 19.84
N ASP A 218 12.07 3.86 20.32
CA ASP A 218 11.62 2.87 21.28
C ASP A 218 11.64 1.47 20.61
N PRO A 219 12.08 0.39 21.29
CA PRO A 219 12.06 -0.96 20.73
C PRO A 219 10.66 -1.42 20.26
N LYS A 220 9.59 -0.85 20.83
CA LYS A 220 8.18 -1.10 20.49
C LYS A 220 7.59 0.00 19.62
N ALA A 221 8.42 0.84 19.00
CA ALA A 221 7.97 1.90 18.11
C ALA A 221 7.00 1.36 17.04
N THR A 222 6.00 2.17 16.70
CA THR A 222 5.00 1.85 15.69
C THR A 222 5.38 2.51 14.36
N ILE A 223 5.47 1.70 13.32
CA ILE A 223 5.59 2.20 11.94
C ILE A 223 4.19 2.47 11.42
N VAL A 224 3.93 3.69 10.95
CA VAL A 224 2.71 4.05 10.23
C VAL A 224 3.05 4.24 8.76
N PHE A 225 2.68 3.28 7.91
CA PHE A 225 2.98 3.35 6.48
C PHE A 225 1.70 3.64 5.72
N LEU A 226 1.70 4.73 4.94
CA LEU A 226 0.55 5.13 4.12
C LEU A 226 0.90 5.08 2.63
N ASN A 227 -0.05 4.61 1.82
CA ASN A 227 -0.01 4.83 0.37
C ASN A 227 -0.41 6.29 0.05
N ASP A 228 -0.49 6.62 -1.23
CA ASP A 228 -1.04 7.86 -1.77
C ASP A 228 -2.57 7.92 -1.69
N VAL A 229 -3.10 7.97 -0.45
CA VAL A 229 -4.52 7.97 -0.14
C VAL A 229 -5.03 9.30 0.41
N ALA A 230 -6.31 9.59 0.20
CA ALA A 230 -7.03 10.71 0.80
C ALA A 230 -7.43 10.40 2.26
N ALA A 231 -6.44 10.25 3.13
CA ALA A 231 -6.64 9.95 4.55
C ALA A 231 -7.08 11.18 5.35
N CYS A 232 -8.01 11.00 6.29
CA CYS A 232 -8.27 11.96 7.35
C CYS A 232 -7.35 11.70 8.55
N THR A 233 -7.10 12.72 9.36
CA THR A 233 -6.27 12.60 10.58
C THR A 233 -6.77 11.51 11.53
N GLU A 234 -8.08 11.38 11.69
CA GLU A 234 -8.68 10.31 12.50
C GLU A 234 -8.45 8.91 11.93
N ASP A 235 -8.28 8.74 10.61
CA ASP A 235 -8.04 7.42 10.01
C ASP A 235 -6.68 6.89 10.47
N ILE A 236 -5.67 7.76 10.41
CA ILE A 236 -4.29 7.49 10.82
C ILE A 236 -4.24 7.17 12.32
N LEU A 237 -4.87 8.01 13.14
CA LEU A 237 -4.90 7.85 14.59
C LEU A 237 -5.69 6.60 15.00
N GLU A 238 -6.78 6.27 14.31
CA GLU A 238 -7.58 5.08 14.61
C GLU A 238 -6.82 3.77 14.32
N LEU A 239 -6.01 3.73 13.25
CA LEU A 239 -5.12 2.58 13.01
C LEU A 239 -4.13 2.40 14.16
N ALA A 240 -3.40 3.46 14.53
CA ALA A 240 -2.45 3.42 15.64
C ALA A 240 -3.13 3.07 16.97
N TYR A 241 -4.32 3.64 17.22
CA TYR A 241 -5.11 3.37 18.42
C TYR A 241 -5.52 1.91 18.51
N GLN A 242 -6.12 1.35 17.44
CA GLN A 242 -6.53 -0.05 17.42
C GLN A 242 -5.32 -0.98 17.57
N LYS A 243 -4.16 -0.65 17.00
CA LYS A 243 -2.94 -1.40 17.23
C LYS A 243 -2.60 -1.49 18.72
N GLN A 244 -2.56 -0.34 19.41
CA GLN A 244 -2.21 -0.27 20.82
C GLN A 244 -3.27 -0.95 21.72
N VAL A 245 -4.54 -0.61 21.56
CA VAL A 245 -5.59 -1.10 22.49
C VAL A 245 -5.95 -2.57 22.27
N GLN A 246 -5.74 -3.13 21.08
CA GLN A 246 -5.93 -4.57 20.84
C GLN A 246 -4.67 -5.39 21.17
N GLY A 247 -3.52 -4.73 21.38
CA GLY A 247 -2.23 -5.39 21.46
C GLY A 247 -1.89 -6.10 20.14
N ALA A 248 -2.19 -5.45 19.02
CA ALA A 248 -1.95 -5.97 17.67
C ALA A 248 -0.52 -5.72 17.22
N ASP A 249 0.00 -6.63 16.41
CA ASP A 249 1.26 -6.47 15.72
C ASP A 249 1.11 -5.55 14.51
N MET A 250 -0.03 -5.61 13.83
CA MET A 250 -0.34 -4.80 12.65
C MET A 250 -1.85 -4.56 12.53
N THR A 251 -2.22 -3.34 12.17
CA THR A 251 -3.59 -2.96 11.82
C THR A 251 -3.62 -2.26 10.47
N CYS A 252 -4.49 -2.69 9.57
CA CYS A 252 -4.67 -2.11 8.24
C CYS A 252 -6.01 -1.40 8.10
N ALA A 253 -6.06 -0.41 7.24
CA ALA A 253 -7.29 0.20 6.78
C ALA A 253 -8.08 -0.71 5.81
N MET A 254 -9.15 -0.17 5.24
CA MET A 254 -9.79 -0.66 4.02
C MET A 254 -9.54 0.36 2.91
N ASP A 255 -9.28 -0.09 1.68
CA ASP A 255 -9.14 0.79 0.53
C ASP A 255 -10.15 0.48 -0.57
N TYR A 256 -10.59 1.55 -1.23
CA TYR A 256 -11.62 1.48 -2.24
C TYR A 256 -11.25 2.30 -3.47
N HIS A 257 -11.66 1.79 -4.62
CA HIS A 257 -11.62 2.50 -5.88
C HIS A 257 -12.99 2.43 -6.55
N PHE A 258 -13.31 3.41 -7.39
CA PHE A 258 -14.59 3.49 -8.08
C PHE A 258 -14.39 3.10 -9.55
N LEU A 259 -14.75 1.87 -9.90
CA LEU A 259 -14.67 1.37 -11.28
C LEU A 259 -15.82 1.93 -12.12
N ARG A 260 -15.74 3.22 -12.46
CA ARG A 260 -16.79 3.96 -13.19
C ARG A 260 -17.13 3.41 -14.59
N PHE A 261 -16.27 2.55 -15.15
CA PHE A 261 -16.47 1.90 -16.46
C PHE A 261 -16.68 0.38 -16.35
N ALA A 262 -16.68 -0.19 -15.14
CA ALA A 262 -17.01 -1.59 -14.91
C ALA A 262 -18.54 -1.77 -14.81
N PRO A 263 -19.06 -3.00 -14.98
CA PRO A 263 -20.51 -3.28 -14.91
C PRO A 263 -21.21 -2.91 -13.60
N HIS A 264 -20.48 -2.44 -12.58
CA HIS A 264 -20.98 -2.12 -11.25
C HIS A 264 -21.34 -0.64 -11.03
N ASN A 265 -21.66 0.11 -12.09
CA ASN A 265 -22.32 1.43 -12.05
C ASN A 265 -21.72 2.48 -11.08
N GLY A 266 -20.42 2.41 -10.77
CA GLY A 266 -19.77 3.36 -9.87
C GLY A 266 -19.90 3.04 -8.37
N GLU A 267 -20.26 1.80 -8.00
CA GLU A 267 -20.15 1.28 -6.63
C GLU A 267 -18.67 1.15 -6.18
N PRO A 268 -18.39 1.25 -4.88
CA PRO A 268 -17.05 1.12 -4.34
C PRO A 268 -16.56 -0.33 -4.48
N SER A 269 -15.37 -0.48 -5.05
CA SER A 269 -14.69 -1.76 -5.22
C SER A 269 -13.49 -1.83 -4.27
N PHE A 270 -13.28 -2.95 -3.60
CA PHE A 270 -12.16 -3.15 -2.66
C PHE A 270 -10.86 -3.37 -3.43
N TYR A 271 -9.90 -2.46 -3.30
CA TYR A 271 -8.72 -2.39 -4.18
C TYR A 271 -7.73 -3.54 -3.94
N ASP A 272 -7.33 -3.77 -2.69
CA ASP A 272 -6.31 -4.75 -2.31
C ASP A 272 -6.83 -6.21 -2.23
N SER A 273 -7.75 -6.58 -3.12
CA SER A 273 -8.31 -7.94 -3.20
C SER A 273 -7.28 -9.03 -3.51
N TRP A 274 -6.20 -8.67 -4.21
CA TRP A 274 -5.08 -9.58 -4.51
C TRP A 274 -4.16 -9.82 -3.31
N ILE A 275 -4.00 -8.81 -2.45
CA ILE A 275 -3.09 -8.81 -1.29
C ILE A 275 -3.74 -9.47 -0.08
N SER A 276 -5.02 -9.18 0.15
CA SER A 276 -5.69 -9.49 1.40
C SER A 276 -6.00 -10.97 1.57
N ARG A 277 -5.76 -11.50 2.77
CA ARG A 277 -6.10 -12.88 3.16
C ARG A 277 -6.81 -12.89 4.50
N ALA A 278 -8.02 -13.43 4.53
CA ALA A 278 -8.78 -13.63 5.75
C ALA A 278 -8.07 -14.65 6.66
N ILE A 279 -8.48 -14.74 7.93
CA ILE A 279 -7.82 -15.62 8.91
C ILE A 279 -7.95 -17.11 8.57
N ASN A 280 -8.92 -17.49 7.72
CA ASN A 280 -9.05 -18.84 7.17
C ASN A 280 -8.16 -19.09 5.93
N GLY A 281 -7.31 -18.13 5.57
CA GLY A 281 -6.37 -18.21 4.45
C GLY A 281 -6.95 -17.89 3.07
N ASP A 282 -8.25 -17.65 2.92
CA ASP A 282 -8.86 -17.27 1.62
C ASP A 282 -8.76 -15.75 1.38
N THR A 283 -9.12 -15.27 0.20
CA THR A 283 -9.20 -13.83 -0.12
C THR A 283 -10.30 -13.14 0.70
N PHE A 284 -10.29 -11.81 0.77
CA PHE A 284 -11.39 -11.07 1.41
C PHE A 284 -12.68 -11.06 0.59
N LEU A 285 -12.57 -11.15 -0.74
CA LEU A 285 -13.70 -11.24 -1.68
C LEU A 285 -13.81 -12.61 -2.33
N PRO A 286 -15.04 -13.07 -2.66
CA PRO A 286 -15.23 -14.30 -3.43
C PRO A 286 -14.74 -14.05 -4.86
N ILE A 287 -13.56 -14.56 -5.19
CA ILE A 287 -13.00 -14.48 -6.54
C ILE A 287 -12.95 -15.88 -7.14
N PRO A 288 -14.04 -16.39 -7.74
CA PRO A 288 -14.00 -17.63 -8.52
C PRO A 288 -12.95 -17.63 -9.64
N ASP A 289 -12.44 -18.81 -9.98
CA ASP A 289 -11.40 -19.01 -11.03
C ASP A 289 -11.81 -18.52 -12.45
N ARG A 290 -13.06 -18.11 -12.62
CA ARG A 290 -13.64 -17.61 -13.88
C ARG A 290 -14.29 -16.24 -13.76
N THR A 291 -14.06 -15.50 -12.68
CA THR A 291 -14.55 -14.12 -12.54
C THR A 291 -14.06 -13.27 -13.72
N PRO A 292 -14.95 -12.62 -14.48
CA PRO A 292 -14.57 -11.75 -15.59
C PRO A 292 -13.60 -10.66 -15.14
N LYS A 293 -12.66 -10.27 -16.01
CA LYS A 293 -11.73 -9.18 -15.73
C LYS A 293 -12.53 -7.90 -15.48
N GLY A 294 -12.38 -7.28 -14.31
CA GLY A 294 -13.18 -6.12 -13.92
C GLY A 294 -14.04 -6.38 -12.68
N GLU A 295 -14.35 -7.64 -12.37
CA GLU A 295 -15.31 -8.02 -11.34
C GLU A 295 -14.65 -8.60 -10.08
N GLN A 296 -13.31 -8.69 -10.04
CA GLN A 296 -12.56 -9.26 -8.91
C GLN A 296 -12.57 -8.38 -7.65
N TRP A 297 -13.16 -7.19 -7.72
CA TRP A 297 -13.08 -6.16 -6.69
C TRP A 297 -14.46 -5.72 -6.17
N SER A 298 -15.55 -6.21 -6.76
CA SER A 298 -16.87 -5.57 -6.64
C SER A 298 -17.81 -6.18 -5.62
N ASP A 299 -17.62 -7.43 -5.18
CA ASP A 299 -18.53 -8.09 -4.22
C ASP A 299 -18.27 -7.68 -2.76
N VAL A 300 -18.15 -6.37 -2.52
CA VAL A 300 -17.80 -5.77 -1.22
C VAL A 300 -18.86 -6.07 -0.14
N ALA A 301 -20.10 -6.35 -0.54
CA ALA A 301 -21.17 -6.75 0.36
C ALA A 301 -20.93 -8.16 0.94
N ASN A 302 -20.31 -9.06 0.18
CA ASN A 302 -19.98 -10.42 0.62
C ASN A 302 -18.52 -10.56 1.05
N MET A 303 -17.87 -9.50 1.56
CA MET A 303 -16.54 -9.65 2.14
C MET A 303 -16.57 -10.67 3.28
N PHE A 304 -15.53 -11.52 3.34
CA PHE A 304 -15.42 -12.61 4.30
C PHE A 304 -16.56 -13.64 4.22
N TRP A 305 -17.18 -13.82 3.04
CA TRP A 305 -18.33 -14.71 2.77
C TRP A 305 -18.23 -16.12 3.35
N ASN A 306 -17.02 -16.68 3.45
CA ASN A 306 -16.77 -18.03 3.94
C ASN A 306 -16.24 -18.06 5.38
N HIS A 307 -16.34 -16.96 6.13
CA HIS A 307 -15.96 -16.90 7.54
C HIS A 307 -16.97 -16.02 8.33
N PRO A 308 -18.08 -16.62 8.81
CA PRO A 308 -19.20 -15.87 9.40
C PRO A 308 -18.81 -14.90 10.53
N TYR A 309 -17.86 -15.30 11.39
CA TYR A 309 -17.37 -14.42 12.46
C TYR A 309 -16.66 -13.17 11.92
N SER A 310 -15.84 -13.31 10.88
CA SER A 310 -15.18 -12.15 10.26
C SER A 310 -16.18 -11.29 9.50
N GLN A 311 -17.14 -11.91 8.82
CA GLN A 311 -18.18 -11.19 8.10
C GLN A 311 -19.06 -10.35 9.05
N ASP A 312 -19.51 -10.90 10.17
CA ASP A 312 -20.28 -10.17 11.18
C ASP A 312 -19.52 -8.94 11.69
N ARG A 313 -18.22 -9.10 11.99
CA ARG A 313 -17.38 -7.99 12.46
C ARG A 313 -17.16 -6.94 11.38
N TYR A 314 -16.91 -7.36 10.13
CA TYR A 314 -16.78 -6.45 9.00
C TYR A 314 -18.05 -5.63 8.79
N LEU A 315 -19.22 -6.28 8.72
CA LEU A 315 -20.52 -5.62 8.55
C LEU A 315 -20.85 -4.69 9.73
N SER A 316 -20.42 -5.06 10.94
CA SER A 316 -20.56 -4.25 12.15
C SER A 316 -19.45 -3.20 12.34
N ARG A 317 -18.54 -3.05 11.38
CA ARG A 317 -17.40 -2.12 11.43
C ARG A 317 -16.45 -2.29 12.62
N LYS A 318 -16.37 -3.51 13.15
CA LYS A 318 -15.47 -3.87 14.25
C LYS A 318 -14.14 -4.38 13.70
N PRO A 319 -13.00 -4.05 14.34
CA PRO A 319 -11.71 -4.63 14.00
C PRO A 319 -11.76 -6.17 14.01
N LEU A 320 -11.10 -6.83 13.07
CA LEU A 320 -11.07 -8.30 12.98
C LEU A 320 -9.69 -8.82 12.55
N GLN A 321 -9.29 -9.98 13.07
CA GLN A 321 -8.03 -10.62 12.70
C GLN A 321 -8.08 -11.17 11.27
N VAL A 322 -6.95 -11.08 10.58
CA VAL A 322 -6.73 -11.54 9.21
C VAL A 322 -5.34 -12.17 9.09
N PHE A 323 -5.10 -12.96 8.05
CA PHE A 323 -3.76 -13.47 7.79
C PHE A 323 -2.87 -12.39 7.18
N ALA A 324 -3.38 -11.59 6.23
CA ALA A 324 -2.63 -10.52 5.58
C ALA A 324 -3.53 -9.36 5.13
N CYS A 325 -3.01 -8.14 5.20
CA CYS A 325 -3.64 -6.91 4.68
C CYS A 325 -2.60 -5.80 4.45
N TRP A 326 -2.96 -4.78 3.66
CA TRP A 326 -2.19 -3.53 3.53
C TRP A 326 -3.14 -2.33 3.33
N ASN A 327 -3.95 -2.41 2.28
CA ASN A 327 -5.24 -1.72 2.12
C ASN A 327 -5.14 -0.20 2.25
N GLY A 328 -4.17 0.41 1.58
CA GLY A 328 -3.96 1.86 1.57
C GLY A 328 -3.19 2.43 2.77
N GLY A 329 -3.14 1.76 3.90
CA GLY A 329 -2.41 2.25 5.07
C GLY A 329 -2.43 1.33 6.27
N VAL A 330 -1.32 1.30 7.01
CA VAL A 330 -1.10 0.38 8.14
C VAL A 330 -0.43 1.07 9.31
N ALA A 331 -0.69 0.57 10.52
CA ALA A 331 0.14 0.79 11.70
C ALA A 331 0.69 -0.58 12.15
N MET A 332 2.00 -0.76 12.20
CA MET A 332 2.65 -2.04 12.46
C MET A 332 3.82 -1.95 13.45
N THR A 333 4.17 -3.06 14.05
CA THR A 333 5.29 -3.16 15.01
C THR A 333 6.62 -2.92 14.30
N GLY A 334 7.43 -2.01 14.84
CA GLY A 334 8.77 -1.72 14.33
C GLY A 334 9.85 -2.68 14.84
N GLU A 335 9.57 -3.41 15.92
CA GLU A 335 10.55 -4.28 16.59
C GLU A 335 11.28 -5.26 15.63
N PRO A 336 10.60 -6.00 14.74
CA PRO A 336 11.26 -6.95 13.85
C PRO A 336 12.22 -6.27 12.86
N PHE A 337 11.87 -5.05 12.42
CA PHE A 337 12.73 -4.25 11.55
C PHE A 337 13.95 -3.77 12.32
N LEU A 338 13.76 -3.12 13.48
CA LEU A 338 14.84 -2.62 14.34
C LEU A 338 15.85 -3.71 14.71
N ASN A 339 15.36 -4.94 14.93
CA ASN A 339 16.18 -6.11 15.21
C ASN A 339 16.80 -6.77 13.97
N LYS A 340 16.65 -6.19 12.78
CA LYS A 340 17.15 -6.69 11.49
C LYS A 340 16.67 -8.11 11.16
N LYS A 341 15.43 -8.43 11.54
CA LYS A 341 14.80 -9.74 11.29
C LYS A 341 13.73 -9.69 10.21
N LEU A 342 13.34 -8.50 9.77
CA LEU A 342 12.28 -8.27 8.80
C LEU A 342 12.68 -7.19 7.81
N ASP A 343 12.38 -7.44 6.53
CA ASP A 343 12.41 -6.48 5.44
C ASP A 343 11.27 -6.77 4.45
N PHE A 344 10.96 -5.82 3.58
CA PHE A 344 10.07 -6.10 2.46
C PHE A 344 10.82 -6.91 1.41
N ARG A 345 10.16 -7.92 0.86
CA ARG A 345 10.76 -8.80 -0.15
C ARG A 345 9.76 -9.24 -1.21
N ARG A 346 10.29 -9.85 -2.26
CA ARG A 346 9.51 -10.67 -3.21
C ARG A 346 9.61 -12.15 -2.84
N SER A 347 8.76 -12.95 -3.48
CA SER A 347 8.68 -14.39 -3.23
C SER A 347 9.99 -15.11 -3.60
N TYR A 348 10.41 -16.06 -2.76
CA TYR A 348 11.55 -16.94 -3.02
C TYR A 348 11.24 -18.01 -4.09
N PRO A 349 12.26 -18.64 -4.69
CA PRO A 349 12.05 -19.80 -5.54
C PRO A 349 11.27 -20.90 -4.80
N GLY A 350 10.12 -21.31 -5.35
CA GLY A 350 9.25 -22.32 -4.75
C GLY A 350 8.20 -21.77 -3.79
N GLU A 351 8.25 -20.48 -3.45
CA GLU A 351 7.22 -19.80 -2.67
C GLU A 351 6.10 -19.26 -3.59
N CYS A 352 4.90 -19.11 -3.04
CA CYS A 352 3.80 -18.45 -3.75
C CYS A 352 4.18 -17.04 -4.25
N HIS A 353 4.00 -16.81 -5.55
CA HIS A 353 4.12 -15.47 -6.12
C HIS A 353 2.94 -14.59 -5.69
N THR A 354 3.20 -13.59 -4.86
CA THR A 354 2.20 -12.64 -4.35
C THR A 354 2.86 -11.27 -4.09
N GLY A 355 2.09 -10.29 -3.64
CA GLY A 355 2.60 -8.95 -3.36
C GLY A 355 3.49 -8.92 -2.11
N GLU A 356 4.39 -7.95 -2.06
CA GLU A 356 5.29 -7.74 -0.92
C GLU A 356 4.56 -7.56 0.43
N PRO A 357 3.33 -7.02 0.54
CA PRO A 357 2.67 -6.89 1.84
C PRO A 357 2.11 -8.22 2.34
N THR A 358 1.67 -9.11 1.43
CA THR A 358 1.24 -10.47 1.81
C THR A 358 2.43 -11.27 2.33
N LEU A 359 3.60 -11.13 1.70
CA LEU A 359 4.84 -11.74 2.16
C LEU A 359 5.30 -11.16 3.50
N LEU A 360 5.23 -9.84 3.67
CA LEU A 360 5.53 -9.19 4.95
C LEU A 360 4.68 -9.77 6.09
N CYS A 361 3.36 -9.91 5.87
CA CYS A 361 2.46 -10.49 6.87
C CYS A 361 2.85 -11.93 7.19
N LYS A 362 3.18 -12.73 6.18
CA LYS A 362 3.65 -14.11 6.35
C LYS A 362 4.95 -14.18 7.16
N ASP A 363 5.88 -13.26 6.94
CA ASP A 363 7.14 -13.18 7.68
C ASP A 363 6.90 -12.72 9.13
N LEU A 364 5.97 -11.80 9.36
CA LEU A 364 5.50 -11.44 10.69
C LEU A 364 4.92 -12.66 11.43
N TRP A 365 4.07 -13.46 10.78
CA TRP A 365 3.58 -14.72 11.35
C TRP A 365 4.72 -15.67 11.73
N ASN A 366 5.72 -15.83 10.85
CA ASN A 366 6.89 -16.66 11.13
C ASN A 366 7.72 -16.19 12.32
N LEU A 367 7.76 -14.88 12.55
CA LEU A 367 8.45 -14.26 13.68
C LEU A 367 7.60 -14.21 14.97
N GLY A 368 6.38 -14.75 14.95
CA GLY A 368 5.46 -14.76 16.10
C GLY A 368 4.59 -13.50 16.24
N HIS A 369 4.57 -12.64 15.22
CA HIS A 369 3.81 -11.39 15.16
C HIS A 369 2.50 -11.54 14.37
N GLY A 370 1.71 -12.57 14.71
CA GLY A 370 0.49 -12.97 13.99
C GLY A 370 -0.78 -12.17 14.33
N LYS A 371 -0.72 -11.18 15.24
CA LYS A 371 -1.89 -10.37 15.58
C LYS A 371 -2.10 -9.26 14.56
N ILE A 372 -2.43 -9.66 13.34
CA ILE A 372 -2.69 -8.80 12.19
C ILE A 372 -4.20 -8.61 12.06
N ALA A 373 -4.66 -7.36 12.01
CA ALA A 373 -6.07 -7.04 11.92
C ALA A 373 -6.37 -6.01 10.83
N VAL A 374 -7.58 -6.07 10.30
CA VAL A 374 -8.14 -4.95 9.53
C VAL A 374 -9.11 -4.16 10.41
N VAL A 375 -9.18 -2.85 10.17
CA VAL A 375 -10.02 -1.89 10.92
C VAL A 375 -11.08 -1.32 9.96
N PRO A 376 -12.26 -1.96 9.83
CA PRO A 376 -13.22 -1.60 8.79
C PRO A 376 -13.88 -0.23 8.95
N SER A 377 -13.73 0.42 10.11
CA SER A 377 -14.13 1.82 10.33
C SER A 377 -13.25 2.81 9.57
N VAL A 378 -12.02 2.42 9.19
CA VAL A 378 -11.08 3.23 8.41
C VAL A 378 -11.20 2.86 6.94
N SER A 379 -11.86 3.71 6.15
CA SER A 379 -12.05 3.53 4.70
C SER A 379 -11.31 4.62 3.92
N LEU A 380 -10.45 4.23 2.98
CA LEU A 380 -9.54 5.09 2.22
C LEU A 380 -9.81 5.00 0.71
N ALA A 381 -9.41 6.03 -0.03
CA ALA A 381 -9.42 6.05 -1.49
C ALA A 381 -8.24 6.88 -2.02
N TYR A 382 -7.88 6.70 -3.29
CA TYR A 382 -6.61 7.15 -3.87
C TYR A 382 -6.63 8.57 -4.47
N ASN A 383 -7.70 9.32 -4.27
CA ASN A 383 -7.77 10.74 -4.62
C ASN A 383 -8.85 11.43 -3.79
N VAL A 384 -8.82 12.77 -3.70
CA VAL A 384 -9.77 13.54 -2.87
C VAL A 384 -11.22 13.32 -3.28
N LYS A 385 -11.53 13.24 -4.58
CA LYS A 385 -12.90 13.06 -5.06
C LYS A 385 -13.48 11.74 -4.59
N ASP A 386 -12.74 10.65 -4.82
CA ASP A 386 -13.14 9.32 -4.39
C ASP A 386 -13.06 9.19 -2.86
N GLY A 387 -12.16 9.93 -2.20
CA GLY A 387 -12.08 10.07 -0.75
C GLY A 387 -13.37 10.64 -0.15
N ARG A 388 -13.91 11.71 -0.73
CA ARG A 388 -15.21 12.26 -0.31
C ARG A 388 -16.32 11.23 -0.52
N GLN A 389 -16.37 10.61 -1.69
CA GLN A 389 -17.39 9.62 -2.03
C GLN A 389 -17.36 8.42 -1.06
N ILE A 390 -16.17 7.87 -0.76
CA ILE A 390 -16.08 6.74 0.17
C ILE A 390 -16.47 7.13 1.59
N LYS A 391 -16.17 8.36 2.05
CA LYS A 391 -16.63 8.83 3.37
C LYS A 391 -18.15 9.05 3.41
N GLU A 392 -18.76 9.50 2.32
CA GLU A 392 -20.22 9.62 2.20
C GLU A 392 -20.91 8.24 2.28
N GLU A 393 -20.36 7.24 1.59
CA GLU A 393 -20.97 5.89 1.52
C GLU A 393 -20.66 5.02 2.74
N ARG A 394 -19.44 5.13 3.28
CA ARG A 394 -18.92 4.23 4.32
C ARG A 394 -18.74 4.90 5.67
N GLY A 395 -18.93 6.21 5.77
CA GLY A 395 -18.75 6.98 6.99
C GLY A 395 -17.30 7.33 7.31
N PHE A 396 -17.14 8.20 8.30
CA PHE A 396 -15.88 8.57 8.91
C PHE A 396 -15.51 7.57 10.01
N ALA A 397 -14.23 7.47 10.39
CA ALA A 397 -13.81 6.55 11.45
C ALA A 397 -14.56 6.85 12.77
N SER A 398 -14.66 8.14 13.11
CA SER A 398 -15.46 8.63 14.24
C SER A 398 -16.93 8.25 14.18
N SER A 399 -17.54 8.10 12.98
CA SER A 399 -18.95 7.68 12.86
C SER A 399 -19.19 6.30 13.44
N TRP A 400 -18.19 5.41 13.39
CA TRP A 400 -18.30 4.02 13.85
C TRP A 400 -17.77 3.83 15.27
N THR A 401 -16.80 4.65 15.69
CA THR A 401 -16.18 4.52 17.01
C THR A 401 -17.00 5.18 18.13
N VAL A 402 -18.04 5.96 17.82
CA VAL A 402 -18.96 6.52 18.84
C VAL A 402 -19.52 5.42 19.74
N ILE A 403 -19.86 4.26 19.17
CA ILE A 403 -20.39 3.11 19.92
C ILE A 403 -19.31 2.49 20.80
N GLU A 404 -18.05 2.49 20.36
CA GLU A 404 -16.94 2.03 21.18
C GLU A 404 -16.66 2.99 22.35
N ASN A 405 -16.92 4.28 22.18
CA ASN A 405 -16.71 5.29 23.21
C ASN A 405 -17.75 5.23 24.34
N SER A 406 -18.90 4.58 24.13
CA SER A 406 -19.97 4.44 25.13
C SER A 406 -19.95 3.10 25.88
N GLY A 407 -19.00 2.20 25.56
CA GLY A 407 -18.89 0.88 26.16
C GLY A 407 -17.43 0.39 26.24
N SER A 408 -17.24 -0.91 26.43
CA SER A 408 -15.89 -1.50 26.31
C SER A 408 -15.53 -1.63 24.82
N PRO A 409 -14.31 -1.22 24.40
CA PRO A 409 -13.88 -1.37 23.02
C PRO A 409 -13.97 -2.84 22.57
N PRO A 410 -14.45 -3.13 21.35
CA PRO A 410 -14.64 -4.49 20.88
C PRO A 410 -13.30 -5.20 20.76
N LYS A 411 -13.02 -6.14 21.66
CA LYS A 411 -11.78 -6.92 21.61
C LYS A 411 -11.79 -7.92 20.46
N ILE A 412 -10.62 -8.14 19.86
CA ILE A 412 -10.38 -9.24 18.94
C ILE A 412 -10.06 -10.48 19.78
N ASN A 413 -10.74 -11.60 19.49
CA ASN A 413 -10.34 -12.90 19.98
C ASN A 413 -9.25 -13.45 19.05
N TRP A 414 -7.99 -13.32 19.46
CA TRP A 414 -6.84 -13.65 18.64
C TRP A 414 -6.64 -15.16 18.53
N GLN A 415 -6.58 -15.66 17.29
CA GLN A 415 -6.03 -16.96 16.96
C GLN A 415 -4.50 -16.83 16.98
N THR A 416 -3.84 -17.68 17.79
CA THR A 416 -2.39 -17.65 17.98
C THR A 416 -1.64 -18.39 16.87
N GLU A 417 -2.25 -19.40 16.30
CA GLU A 417 -1.68 -20.17 15.18
C GLU A 417 -2.18 -19.60 13.84
N PRO A 418 -1.31 -19.54 12.81
CA PRO A 418 -1.73 -19.21 11.45
C PRO A 418 -2.63 -20.33 10.88
N PRO A 419 -3.44 -20.02 9.84
CA PRO A 419 -4.18 -21.06 9.12
C PRO A 419 -3.23 -22.09 8.52
N GLU A 420 -3.60 -23.37 8.53
CA GLU A 420 -2.76 -24.44 7.95
C GLU A 420 -2.42 -24.17 6.48
N MET A 421 -3.40 -23.66 5.73
CA MET A 421 -3.29 -23.38 4.31
C MET A 421 -3.68 -21.92 4.02
N VAL A 422 -2.98 -21.31 3.08
CA VAL A 422 -3.30 -19.98 2.55
C VAL A 422 -3.44 -20.07 1.04
N LYS A 423 -4.38 -19.31 0.49
CA LYS A 423 -4.65 -19.27 -0.93
C LYS A 423 -3.55 -18.50 -1.65
N CYS A 424 -2.77 -19.25 -2.43
CA CYS A 424 -1.87 -18.69 -3.41
C CYS A 424 -2.66 -18.25 -4.65
N MET A 425 -2.41 -17.03 -5.10
CA MET A 425 -3.10 -16.45 -6.25
C MET A 425 -2.12 -15.64 -7.09
N PRO A 426 -1.18 -16.23 -7.86
CA PRO A 426 -0.25 -15.47 -8.70
C PRO A 426 -0.98 -14.60 -9.74
N THR A 427 -2.15 -15.06 -10.18
CA THR A 427 -3.09 -14.27 -10.99
C THR A 427 -4.51 -14.62 -10.55
N PHE A 428 -5.49 -13.76 -10.81
CA PHE A 428 -6.90 -14.06 -10.49
C PHE A 428 -7.46 -15.34 -11.17
N ARG A 429 -6.80 -15.86 -12.22
CA ARG A 429 -7.19 -17.09 -12.92
C ARG A 429 -6.41 -18.33 -12.48
N ASN A 430 -5.38 -18.16 -11.66
CA ASN A 430 -4.55 -19.23 -11.16
C ASN A 430 -4.54 -19.15 -9.64
N GLN A 431 -5.43 -19.93 -9.01
CA GLN A 431 -5.61 -19.95 -7.57
C GLN A 431 -5.46 -21.38 -7.07
N PHE A 432 -4.72 -21.57 -5.98
CA PHE A 432 -4.53 -22.88 -5.36
C PHE A 432 -4.11 -22.71 -3.90
N TRP A 433 -4.40 -23.71 -3.08
CA TRP A 433 -4.04 -23.70 -1.66
C TRP A 433 -2.64 -24.26 -1.45
N ARG A 434 -1.87 -23.64 -0.55
CA ARG A 434 -0.53 -24.08 -0.11
C ARG A 434 -0.39 -23.95 1.40
N PRO A 435 0.51 -24.71 2.05
CA PRO A 435 0.86 -24.46 3.44
C PRO A 435 1.24 -22.99 3.65
N TRP A 436 0.78 -22.36 4.72
CA TRP A 436 1.02 -20.93 4.96
C TRP A 436 2.52 -20.58 4.97
N ASN A 437 3.36 -21.50 5.45
CA ASN A 437 4.81 -21.38 5.57
C ASN A 437 5.60 -21.97 4.39
N GLU A 438 4.95 -22.30 3.27
CA GLU A 438 5.64 -22.86 2.10
C GLU A 438 6.76 -21.90 1.63
N GLY A 439 8.01 -22.38 1.59
CA GLY A 439 9.15 -21.60 1.12
C GLY A 439 9.75 -20.61 2.13
N LEU A 440 9.36 -20.67 3.41
CA LEU A 440 10.08 -20.00 4.52
C LEU A 440 11.33 -20.78 4.96
#